data_AF-A0A2V8BI34-F1
#
_entry.id   AF-A0A2V8BI34-F1
#
_cell.length_a   1.000
_cell.length_b   1.000
_cell.length_c   1.000
_cell.angle_alpha   90.00
_cell.angle_beta   90.00
_cell.angle_gamma   90.00
#
_symmetry.space_group_name_H-M   'P 1'
#
loop_
_entity.id
_entity.type
_entity.pdbx_description
1 polymer ?
#
loop_
_entity_poly.entity_id
_entity_poly.type
_entity_poly.pdbx_seq_one_letter_code
_entity_poly.pdbx_strand_id
1 'polypeptide(L)'
;MGGAVQSRVFSVGNGVLWADADAGVAATQAIVDVGYGPRALELLRKGLAPDAIVKQIWEQDPDPLPDNWSKQGRQFAVMNLKGEHAAFTGPKATGWAGHKSGTFATAQGNILAGPAVVNNMVEAFEKPSGHLSQRLVAALEGGQTGGGDKRGQQSAAIVIVKKNCGVWLHNDVVLRLQVDDNPEPIKELKRLVEMWNARRPRAVTPECKSIR
;
A
#
# COMPACT_ATOMS: atom_id res chain seq x y z
N MET A 1 -5.07 4.07 -9.34
CA MET A 1 -3.91 3.92 -8.43
C MET A 1 -4.28 3.00 -7.28
N GLY A 2 -3.33 2.52 -6.51
CA GLY A 2 -3.61 1.55 -5.45
C GLY A 2 -2.38 1.16 -4.65
N GLY A 3 -2.59 0.27 -3.69
CA GLY A 3 -1.53 -0.29 -2.86
C GLY A 3 -1.89 -1.72 -2.45
N ALA A 4 -0.86 -2.47 -2.07
CA ALA A 4 -1.00 -3.80 -1.52
C ALA A 4 -0.04 -3.98 -0.34
N VAL A 5 -0.38 -4.85 0.59
CA VAL A 5 0.40 -5.11 1.80
C VAL A 5 0.27 -6.56 2.22
N GLN A 6 1.29 -7.09 2.89
CA GLN A 6 1.28 -8.35 3.62
C GLN A 6 1.92 -8.14 4.99
N SER A 7 1.45 -8.86 6.02
CA SER A 7 2.12 -8.89 7.33
C SER A 7 1.85 -10.18 8.11
N ARG A 8 2.58 -10.36 9.23
CA ARG A 8 2.25 -11.29 10.33
C ARG A 8 1.37 -10.61 11.39
N VAL A 9 0.30 -9.95 10.93
CA VAL A 9 -0.73 -9.29 11.74
C VAL A 9 -2.07 -9.69 11.13
N PHE A 10 -3.08 -9.96 11.94
CA PHE A 10 -4.44 -10.25 11.45
C PHE A 10 -5.05 -9.01 10.77
N SER A 11 -5.70 -9.17 9.63
CA SER A 11 -6.40 -8.07 8.92
C SER A 11 -5.55 -6.80 8.65
N VAL A 12 -4.30 -6.96 8.19
CA VAL A 12 -3.34 -5.84 8.03
C VAL A 12 -3.89 -4.65 7.21
N GLY A 13 -4.76 -4.92 6.22
CA GLY A 13 -5.27 -3.89 5.31
C GLY A 13 -6.04 -2.78 5.99
N ASN A 14 -6.69 -3.06 7.13
CA ASN A 14 -7.56 -2.13 7.84
C ASN A 14 -6.82 -0.89 8.37
N GLY A 15 -5.56 -1.07 8.79
CA GLY A 15 -4.74 0.03 9.32
C GLY A 15 -3.83 0.65 8.27
N VAL A 16 -3.34 -0.15 7.32
CA VAL A 16 -2.23 0.26 6.45
C VAL A 16 -2.70 1.05 5.24
N LEU A 17 -3.70 0.58 4.50
CA LEU A 17 -3.97 1.06 3.13
C LEU A 17 -5.07 2.12 3.07
N TRP A 18 -4.71 3.31 2.58
CA TRP A 18 -5.61 4.44 2.37
C TRP A 18 -5.56 4.87 0.92
N ALA A 19 -6.72 5.03 0.29
CA ALA A 19 -6.81 5.35 -1.13
C ALA A 19 -8.07 6.14 -1.42
N ASP A 20 -7.93 7.19 -2.22
CA ASP A 20 -9.01 8.03 -2.69
C ASP A 20 -8.75 8.41 -4.16
N ALA A 21 -9.75 8.22 -5.03
CA ALA A 21 -9.58 8.38 -6.46
C ALA A 21 -9.35 9.84 -6.92
N ASP A 22 -9.71 10.81 -6.08
CA ASP A 22 -9.54 12.24 -6.35
C ASP A 22 -8.32 12.84 -5.64
N ALA A 23 -7.67 12.10 -4.74
CA ALA A 23 -6.52 12.58 -3.96
C ALA A 23 -5.23 11.82 -4.25
N GLY A 24 -5.24 10.50 -4.04
CA GLY A 24 -4.03 9.70 -4.05
C GLY A 24 -4.10 8.45 -3.17
N VAL A 25 -2.93 7.97 -2.74
CA VAL A 25 -2.80 6.84 -1.81
C VAL A 25 -1.82 7.15 -0.69
N ALA A 26 -2.04 6.52 0.46
CA ALA A 26 -1.10 6.50 1.57
C ALA A 26 -1.04 5.10 2.20
N ALA A 27 0.14 4.74 2.70
CA ALA A 27 0.37 3.49 3.43
C ALA A 27 1.07 3.81 4.77
N THR A 28 0.46 3.49 5.91
CA THR A 28 1.02 3.75 7.26
C THR A 28 1.25 2.42 8.00
N GLN A 29 2.42 2.24 8.62
CA GLN A 29 2.83 0.95 9.19
C GLN A 29 3.93 1.10 10.26
N ALA A 30 4.53 -0.04 10.65
CA ALA A 30 5.45 -0.19 11.78
C ALA A 30 4.76 0.14 13.11
N ILE A 31 5.23 1.13 13.87
CA ILE A 31 4.52 1.62 15.05
C ILE A 31 3.37 2.51 14.56
N VAL A 32 2.28 1.90 14.08
CA VAL A 32 1.30 2.57 13.22
C VAL A 32 0.51 3.65 13.97
N ASP A 33 0.36 4.82 13.34
CA ASP A 33 -0.74 5.75 13.62
C ASP A 33 -1.65 5.77 12.39
N VAL A 34 -2.85 5.22 12.53
CA VAL A 34 -3.83 5.12 11.45
C VAL A 34 -4.32 6.50 10.99
N GLY A 35 -4.21 7.53 11.84
CA GLY A 35 -4.55 8.90 11.51
C GLY A 35 -3.63 9.54 10.46
N TYR A 36 -2.47 8.95 10.17
CA TYR A 36 -1.59 9.42 9.08
C TYR A 36 -2.25 9.27 7.71
N GLY A 37 -3.03 8.20 7.50
CA GLY A 37 -3.67 7.89 6.23
C GLY A 37 -4.67 8.95 5.77
N PRO A 38 -5.75 9.19 6.54
CA PRO A 38 -6.73 10.23 6.21
C PRO A 38 -6.13 11.63 6.11
N ARG A 39 -5.18 11.99 6.98
CA ARG A 39 -4.48 13.29 6.92
C ARG A 39 -3.67 13.44 5.63
N ALA A 40 -2.96 12.39 5.20
CA ALA A 40 -2.24 12.41 3.94
C ALA A 40 -3.19 12.61 2.75
N LEU A 41 -4.32 11.90 2.71
CA LEU A 41 -5.33 12.07 1.67
C LEU A 41 -5.92 13.49 1.66
N GLU A 42 -6.18 14.08 2.84
CA GLU A 42 -6.67 15.46 2.93
C GLU A 42 -5.65 16.47 2.37
N LEU A 43 -4.37 16.34 2.73
CA LEU A 43 -3.32 17.24 2.25
C LEU A 43 -3.05 17.05 0.75
N LEU A 44 -3.17 15.82 0.25
CA LEU A 44 -3.15 15.53 -1.19
C LEU A 44 -4.30 16.24 -1.93
N ARG A 45 -5.53 16.23 -1.40
CA ARG A 45 -6.65 16.98 -1.98
C ARG A 45 -6.39 18.49 -2.02
N LYS A 46 -5.62 19.01 -1.06
CA LYS A 46 -5.17 20.41 -1.03
C LYS A 46 -4.00 20.70 -1.98
N GLY A 47 -3.50 19.70 -2.70
CA GLY A 47 -2.45 19.85 -3.70
C GLY A 47 -1.04 19.91 -3.14
N LEU A 48 -0.82 19.54 -1.87
CA LEU A 48 0.53 19.52 -1.31
C LEU A 48 1.37 18.41 -1.95
N ALA A 49 2.67 18.68 -2.10
CA ALA A 49 3.63 17.70 -2.60
C ALA A 49 3.85 16.57 -1.56
N PRO A 50 4.01 15.31 -1.98
CA PRO A 50 4.12 14.17 -1.07
C PRO A 50 5.23 14.29 0.00
N ASP A 51 6.38 14.86 -0.35
CA ASP A 51 7.51 15.10 0.56
C ASP A 51 7.14 16.12 1.65
N ALA A 52 6.47 17.21 1.27
CA ALA A 52 5.94 18.20 2.20
C ALA A 52 4.87 17.60 3.13
N ILE A 53 4.01 16.73 2.60
CA ILE A 53 2.99 16.00 3.38
C ILE A 53 3.65 15.10 4.42
N VAL A 54 4.62 14.28 3.99
CA VAL A 54 5.36 13.37 4.87
C VAL A 54 6.04 14.15 6.00
N LYS A 55 6.76 15.23 5.65
CA LYS A 55 7.41 16.09 6.63
C LYS A 55 6.39 16.69 7.61
N GLN A 56 5.32 17.30 7.10
CA GLN A 56 4.31 17.97 7.92
C GLN A 56 3.62 17.00 8.89
N ILE A 57 3.16 15.84 8.41
CA ILE A 57 2.47 14.85 9.26
C ILE A 57 3.40 14.36 10.36
N TRP A 58 4.66 14.06 10.02
CA TRP A 58 5.65 13.61 10.99
C TRP A 58 5.96 14.70 12.04
N GLU A 59 6.22 15.94 11.63
CA GLU A 59 6.53 17.04 12.54
C GLU A 59 5.35 17.32 13.49
N GLN A 60 4.13 17.20 13.00
CA GLN A 60 2.89 17.42 13.76
C GLN A 60 2.40 16.21 14.55
N ASP A 61 3.08 15.05 14.50
CA ASP A 61 2.76 13.91 15.37
C ASP A 61 3.10 14.28 16.83
N PRO A 62 2.10 14.34 17.74
CA PRO A 62 2.29 14.76 19.12
C PRO A 62 3.04 13.72 19.96
N ASP A 63 3.28 12.52 19.42
CA ASP A 63 3.87 11.38 20.11
C ASP A 63 3.19 11.06 21.46
N PRO A 64 1.89 10.73 21.47
CA PRO A 64 1.11 10.66 22.71
C PRO A 64 1.53 9.50 23.64
N LEU A 65 2.28 8.53 23.11
CA LEU A 65 2.71 7.31 23.81
C LEU A 65 4.20 7.04 23.52
N PRO A 66 5.11 7.93 23.96
CA PRO A 66 6.52 7.91 23.54
C PRO A 66 7.30 6.69 24.05
N ASP A 67 6.85 6.05 25.12
CA ASP A 67 7.58 4.94 25.74
C ASP A 67 7.36 3.59 25.02
N ASN A 68 6.14 3.35 24.50
CA ASN A 68 5.76 2.06 23.91
C ASN A 68 5.21 2.16 22.48
N TRP A 69 4.84 3.36 22.03
CA TRP A 69 4.28 3.60 20.70
C TRP A 69 4.83 4.88 20.07
N SER A 70 6.15 5.09 20.21
CA SER A 70 6.80 6.34 19.81
C SER A 70 6.63 6.66 18.33
N LYS A 71 6.44 7.95 18.01
CA LYS A 71 6.56 8.47 16.64
C LYS A 71 7.86 8.02 16.00
N GLN A 72 8.98 7.96 16.73
CA GLN A 72 10.29 7.55 16.19
C GLN A 72 10.29 6.19 15.47
N GLY A 73 9.27 5.33 15.67
CA GLY A 73 9.05 4.08 14.95
C GLY A 73 7.99 4.10 13.85
N ARG A 74 7.39 5.23 13.44
CA ARG A 74 6.45 5.25 12.30
C ARG A 74 7.19 4.93 11.02
N GLN A 75 6.48 4.29 10.10
CA GLN A 75 6.90 4.19 8.71
C GLN A 75 5.68 4.42 7.84
N PHE A 76 5.78 5.29 6.84
CA PHE A 76 4.66 5.58 5.96
C PHE A 76 5.10 6.15 4.62
N ALA A 77 4.22 6.06 3.63
CA ALA A 77 4.42 6.63 2.32
C ALA A 77 3.14 7.28 1.78
N VAL A 78 3.31 8.28 0.93
CA VAL A 78 2.23 9.06 0.31
C VAL A 78 2.53 9.20 -1.18
N MET A 79 1.50 9.06 -2.03
CA MET A 79 1.60 9.23 -3.47
C MET A 79 0.38 9.97 -4.02
N ASN A 80 0.62 10.95 -4.88
CA ASN A 80 -0.45 11.74 -5.51
C ASN A 80 -0.91 11.14 -6.85
N LEU A 81 -1.92 11.74 -7.47
CA LEU A 81 -2.48 11.28 -8.75
C LEU A 81 -1.46 11.29 -9.92
N LYS A 82 -0.38 12.06 -9.83
CA LYS A 82 0.70 12.12 -10.84
C LYS A 82 1.75 11.02 -10.67
N GLY A 83 1.66 10.24 -9.60
CA GLY A 83 2.65 9.22 -9.25
C GLY A 83 3.90 9.77 -8.53
N GLU A 84 3.94 11.08 -8.27
CA GLU A 84 4.93 11.67 -7.35
C GLU A 84 4.67 11.09 -5.96
N HIS A 85 5.73 10.73 -5.25
CA HIS A 85 5.61 10.05 -3.96
C HIS A 85 6.79 10.36 -3.03
N ALA A 86 6.56 10.17 -1.74
CA ALA A 86 7.58 10.21 -0.71
C ALA A 86 7.31 9.13 0.33
N ALA A 87 8.38 8.58 0.91
CA ALA A 87 8.32 7.61 1.99
C ALA A 87 9.21 8.04 3.14
N PHE A 88 8.81 7.68 4.35
CA PHE A 88 9.55 7.92 5.57
C PHE A 88 9.67 6.63 6.38
N THR A 89 10.86 6.39 6.92
CA THR A 89 11.14 5.29 7.83
C THR A 89 11.78 5.88 9.08
N GLY A 90 11.07 5.79 10.21
CA GLY A 90 11.54 6.30 11.48
C GLY A 90 12.81 5.58 11.94
N PRO A 91 13.72 6.27 12.65
CA PRO A 91 15.00 5.71 13.06
C PRO A 91 14.88 4.57 14.09
N LYS A 92 13.71 4.44 14.74
CA LYS A 92 13.40 3.36 15.69
C LYS A 92 12.39 2.36 15.12
N ALA A 93 12.15 2.34 13.81
CA ALA A 93 11.33 1.30 13.18
C ALA A 93 11.96 -0.09 13.45
N THR A 94 11.14 -1.07 13.82
CA THR A 94 11.62 -2.33 14.37
C THR A 94 12.33 -3.22 13.34
N GLY A 95 13.45 -3.81 13.71
CA GLY A 95 14.21 -4.73 12.87
C GLY A 95 14.87 -4.03 11.67
N TRP A 96 15.16 -4.78 10.61
CA TRP A 96 15.55 -4.13 9.36
C TRP A 96 14.32 -3.39 8.83
N ALA A 97 14.47 -2.09 8.58
CA ALA A 97 13.43 -1.24 8.05
C ALA A 97 14.01 -0.33 6.97
N GLY A 98 13.25 -0.13 5.91
CA GLY A 98 13.66 0.71 4.80
C GLY A 98 12.58 0.83 3.74
N HIS A 99 12.89 1.59 2.70
CA HIS A 99 12.02 1.78 1.55
C HIS A 99 12.84 1.91 0.26
N LYS A 100 12.17 1.70 -0.87
CA LYS A 100 12.73 1.83 -2.21
C LYS A 100 11.70 2.52 -3.11
N SER A 101 12.14 3.58 -3.80
CA SER A 101 11.39 4.24 -4.85
C SER A 101 11.62 3.57 -6.21
N GLY A 102 10.56 3.53 -7.01
CA GLY A 102 10.54 3.23 -8.44
C GLY A 102 9.97 4.42 -9.23
N THR A 103 9.66 4.22 -10.51
CA THR A 103 9.21 5.30 -11.43
C THR A 103 7.86 5.88 -11.01
N PHE A 104 6.90 5.01 -10.67
CA PHE A 104 5.55 5.38 -10.18
C PHE A 104 5.13 4.45 -9.04
N ALA A 105 6.09 4.12 -8.17
CA ALA A 105 5.94 3.12 -7.12
C ALA A 105 6.85 3.44 -5.93
N THR A 106 6.41 3.04 -4.74
CA THR A 106 7.24 2.98 -3.54
C THR A 106 6.93 1.69 -2.79
N ALA A 107 7.96 1.03 -2.29
CA ALA A 107 7.85 -0.11 -1.41
C ALA A 107 8.55 0.20 -0.08
N GLN A 108 7.91 -0.14 1.03
CA GLN A 108 8.46 0.06 2.38
C GLN A 108 8.13 -1.13 3.27
N GLY A 109 9.00 -1.41 4.25
CA GLY A 109 8.79 -2.48 5.22
C GLY A 109 9.66 -2.33 6.46
N ASN A 110 9.23 -2.99 7.54
CA ASN A 110 9.95 -3.14 8.80
C ASN A 110 9.91 -4.62 9.21
N ILE A 111 10.82 -5.02 10.11
CA ILE A 111 11.02 -6.42 10.50
C ILE A 111 11.38 -7.31 9.29
N LEU A 112 11.91 -6.72 8.20
CA LEU A 112 12.21 -7.50 7.01
C LEU A 112 13.50 -8.32 7.17
N ALA A 113 13.67 -9.32 6.31
CA ALA A 113 14.91 -10.08 6.20
C ALA A 113 16.11 -9.21 5.77
N GLY A 114 15.88 -8.16 4.98
CA GLY A 114 16.92 -7.24 4.53
C GLY A 114 16.49 -6.37 3.34
N PRO A 115 17.44 -5.63 2.72
CA PRO A 115 17.17 -4.70 1.61
C PRO A 115 16.64 -5.37 0.35
N ALA A 116 16.97 -6.65 0.14
CA ALA A 116 16.47 -7.42 -0.99
C ALA A 116 14.93 -7.43 -1.05
N VAL A 117 14.23 -7.38 0.09
CA VAL A 117 12.77 -7.37 0.13
C VAL A 117 12.20 -6.18 -0.65
N VAL A 118 12.51 -4.95 -0.25
CA VAL A 118 11.96 -3.74 -0.90
C VAL A 118 12.48 -3.55 -2.33
N ASN A 119 13.73 -3.97 -2.59
CA ASN A 119 14.30 -3.92 -3.95
C ASN A 119 13.52 -4.84 -4.90
N ASN A 120 13.30 -6.10 -4.49
CA ASN A 120 12.57 -7.07 -5.29
C ASN A 120 11.09 -6.69 -5.46
N MET A 121 10.47 -6.06 -4.44
CA MET A 121 9.10 -5.54 -4.59
C MET A 121 8.99 -4.54 -5.73
N VAL A 122 9.90 -3.57 -5.82
CA VAL A 122 9.89 -2.56 -6.88
C VAL A 122 10.20 -3.20 -8.24
N GLU A 123 11.23 -4.04 -8.32
CA GLU A 123 11.59 -4.73 -9.57
C GLU A 123 10.43 -5.59 -10.10
N ALA A 124 9.79 -6.38 -9.22
CA ALA A 124 8.66 -7.23 -9.58
C ALA A 124 7.39 -6.44 -9.92
N PHE A 125 7.24 -5.21 -9.43
CA PHE A 125 6.14 -4.31 -9.81
C PHE A 125 6.34 -3.68 -11.20
N GLU A 126 7.59 -3.35 -11.54
CA GLU A 126 7.93 -2.62 -12.77
C GLU A 126 8.11 -3.54 -13.98
N LYS A 127 8.46 -4.81 -13.76
CA LYS A 127 8.68 -5.79 -14.83
C LYS A 127 7.41 -6.23 -15.60
N PRO A 128 6.30 -6.64 -14.96
CA PRO A 128 5.12 -7.13 -15.66
C PRO A 128 4.29 -5.98 -16.26
N SER A 129 3.77 -6.23 -17.46
CA SER A 129 2.64 -5.48 -18.03
C SER A 129 1.30 -6.07 -17.55
N GLY A 130 0.20 -5.35 -17.77
CA GLY A 130 -1.15 -5.79 -17.39
C GLY A 130 -1.78 -4.94 -16.28
N HIS A 131 -2.90 -5.43 -15.72
CA HIS A 131 -3.66 -4.70 -14.72
C HIS A 131 -2.80 -4.37 -13.50
N LEU A 132 -3.08 -3.21 -12.88
CA LEU A 132 -2.41 -2.80 -11.64
C LEU A 132 -2.52 -3.86 -10.52
N SER A 133 -3.61 -4.64 -10.48
CA SER A 133 -3.78 -5.70 -9.48
C SER A 133 -2.73 -6.80 -9.60
N GLN A 134 -2.38 -7.22 -10.82
CA GLN A 134 -1.37 -8.25 -11.04
C GLN A 134 0.02 -7.74 -10.67
N ARG A 135 0.33 -6.49 -11.03
CA ARG A 135 1.60 -5.84 -10.70
C ARG A 135 1.80 -5.67 -9.20
N LEU A 136 0.74 -5.28 -8.47
CA LEU A 136 0.76 -5.17 -7.01
C LEU A 136 0.94 -6.53 -6.32
N VAL A 137 0.31 -7.60 -6.82
CA VAL A 137 0.55 -8.97 -6.32
C VAL A 137 1.98 -9.42 -6.62
N ALA A 138 2.49 -9.16 -7.83
CA ALA A 138 3.87 -9.48 -8.19
C ALA A 138 4.88 -8.77 -7.27
N ALA A 139 4.59 -7.53 -6.86
CA ALA A 139 5.40 -6.82 -5.86
C ALA A 139 5.46 -7.59 -4.53
N LEU A 140 4.30 -8.04 -4.01
CA LEU A 140 4.27 -8.83 -2.77
C LEU A 140 5.04 -10.16 -2.92
N GLU A 141 4.88 -10.86 -4.04
CA GLU A 141 5.63 -12.09 -4.35
C GLU A 141 7.14 -11.83 -4.37
N GLY A 142 7.58 -10.77 -5.06
CA GLY A 142 8.99 -10.37 -5.11
C GLY A 142 9.58 -10.04 -3.72
N GLY A 143 8.81 -9.32 -2.90
CA GLY A 143 9.18 -9.04 -1.51
C GLY A 143 9.35 -10.32 -0.70
N GLN A 144 8.44 -11.28 -0.85
CA GLN A 144 8.56 -12.58 -0.17
C GLN A 144 9.77 -13.38 -0.65
N THR A 145 10.09 -13.38 -1.96
CA THR A 145 11.32 -14.00 -2.49
C THR A 145 12.59 -13.34 -1.93
N GLY A 146 12.54 -12.04 -1.63
CA GLY A 146 13.63 -11.33 -0.93
C GLY A 146 13.78 -11.67 0.55
N GLY A 147 12.93 -12.54 1.09
CA GLY A 147 12.94 -13.01 2.49
C GLY A 147 11.77 -12.51 3.34
N GLY A 148 10.98 -11.55 2.85
CA GLY A 148 9.75 -11.07 3.50
C GLY A 148 9.91 -10.52 4.92
N ASP A 149 8.79 -10.52 5.65
CA ASP A 149 8.73 -10.27 7.09
C ASP A 149 9.31 -11.47 7.85
N LYS A 150 10.29 -11.24 8.73
CA LYS A 150 10.98 -12.31 9.48
C LYS A 150 10.06 -13.12 10.40
N ARG A 151 8.87 -12.60 10.71
CA ARG A 151 7.87 -13.31 11.51
C ARG A 151 7.00 -14.26 10.66
N GLY A 152 7.18 -14.26 9.34
CA GLY A 152 6.37 -15.02 8.38
C GLY A 152 5.18 -14.23 7.86
N GLN A 153 4.15 -14.94 7.41
CA GLN A 153 2.97 -14.37 6.80
C GLN A 153 1.70 -14.74 7.56
N GLN A 154 0.67 -13.89 7.49
CA GLN A 154 -0.66 -14.18 8.04
C GLN A 154 -1.77 -13.54 7.23
N SER A 155 -1.62 -12.27 6.84
CA SER A 155 -2.66 -11.54 6.12
C SER A 155 -2.08 -10.74 4.96
N ALA A 156 -2.92 -10.46 3.98
CA ALA A 156 -2.59 -9.62 2.84
C ALA A 156 -3.81 -8.86 2.33
N ALA A 157 -3.61 -7.67 1.78
CA ALA A 157 -4.68 -6.84 1.26
C ALA A 157 -4.24 -6.07 0.01
N ILE A 158 -5.22 -5.68 -0.80
CA ILE A 158 -5.06 -4.82 -1.96
C ILE A 158 -6.23 -3.84 -2.06
N VAL A 159 -5.93 -2.59 -2.40
CA VAL A 159 -6.92 -1.58 -2.77
C VAL A 159 -6.51 -0.90 -4.07
N ILE A 160 -7.46 -0.76 -4.99
CA ILE A 160 -7.31 -0.01 -6.23
C ILE A 160 -8.52 0.91 -6.39
N VAL A 161 -8.23 2.18 -6.62
CA VAL A 161 -9.22 3.22 -6.84
C VAL A 161 -9.00 3.89 -8.19
N LYS A 162 -10.11 4.25 -8.83
CA LYS A 162 -10.17 5.12 -10.01
C LYS A 162 -11.58 5.70 -10.09
N LYS A 163 -11.65 7.01 -10.35
CA LYS A 163 -12.89 7.77 -10.33
C LYS A 163 -13.97 7.12 -11.19
N ASN A 164 -15.14 6.88 -10.61
CA ASN A 164 -16.32 6.26 -11.20
C ASN A 164 -16.09 4.87 -11.82
N CYS A 165 -15.02 4.17 -11.48
CA CYS A 165 -14.69 2.87 -12.09
C CYS A 165 -15.01 1.66 -11.21
N GLY A 166 -15.73 1.84 -10.11
CA GLY A 166 -16.32 0.76 -9.34
C GLY A 166 -17.49 0.09 -10.09
N VAL A 167 -17.95 -1.03 -9.53
CA VAL A 167 -19.05 -1.81 -10.11
C VAL A 167 -20.41 -1.12 -9.95
N TRP A 168 -20.59 -0.37 -8.87
CA TRP A 168 -21.85 0.28 -8.49
C TRP A 168 -21.79 1.80 -8.73
N LEU A 169 -22.95 2.46 -8.77
CA LEU A 169 -23.03 3.92 -8.87
C LEU A 169 -22.31 4.59 -7.68
N HIS A 170 -21.66 5.72 -7.94
CA HIS A 170 -20.91 6.50 -6.94
C HIS A 170 -19.81 5.71 -6.22
N ASN A 171 -19.21 4.73 -6.91
CA ASN A 171 -18.16 3.91 -6.37
C ASN A 171 -16.85 4.09 -7.16
N ASP A 172 -15.82 4.55 -6.47
CA ASP A 172 -14.47 4.71 -7.04
C ASP A 172 -13.57 3.49 -6.79
N VAL A 173 -14.03 2.52 -6.01
CA VAL A 173 -13.27 1.32 -5.67
C VAL A 173 -13.39 0.30 -6.79
N VAL A 174 -12.31 0.19 -7.57
CA VAL A 174 -12.16 -0.80 -8.64
C VAL A 174 -11.99 -2.21 -8.04
N LEU A 175 -11.12 -2.31 -7.04
CA LEU A 175 -10.79 -3.55 -6.35
C LEU A 175 -10.47 -3.27 -4.89
N ARG A 176 -11.08 -4.03 -3.98
CA ARG A 176 -10.67 -4.11 -2.57
C ARG A 176 -10.80 -5.56 -2.14
N LEU A 177 -9.68 -6.21 -1.87
CA LEU A 177 -9.63 -7.59 -1.40
C LEU A 177 -8.76 -7.67 -0.15
N GLN A 178 -9.10 -8.58 0.73
CA GLN A 178 -8.36 -8.82 1.96
C GLN A 178 -8.44 -10.31 2.31
N VAL A 179 -7.29 -10.85 2.72
CA VAL A 179 -7.13 -12.18 3.30
C VAL A 179 -6.70 -11.93 4.73
N ASP A 180 -7.60 -12.13 5.68
CA ASP A 180 -7.41 -11.71 7.08
C ASP A 180 -6.51 -12.67 7.88
N ASP A 181 -6.55 -13.95 7.55
CA ASP A 181 -5.76 -15.02 8.16
C ASP A 181 -5.60 -16.20 7.19
N ASN A 182 -4.36 -16.46 6.80
CA ASN A 182 -3.95 -17.57 5.94
C ASN A 182 -2.43 -17.80 6.09
N PRO A 183 -1.93 -19.04 6.08
CA PRO A 183 -0.48 -19.31 6.09
C PRO A 183 0.25 -18.87 4.81
N GLU A 184 -0.46 -18.78 3.68
CA GLU A 184 0.03 -18.31 2.38
C GLU A 184 -0.85 -17.15 1.83
N PRO A 185 -0.95 -16.01 2.53
CA PRO A 185 -1.95 -14.98 2.22
C PRO A 185 -1.70 -14.30 0.86
N ILE A 186 -0.45 -14.23 0.39
CA ILE A 186 -0.12 -13.69 -0.94
C ILE A 186 -0.69 -14.59 -2.04
N LYS A 187 -0.55 -15.92 -1.89
CA LYS A 187 -1.07 -16.90 -2.83
C LYS A 187 -2.60 -16.87 -2.89
N GLU A 188 -3.25 -16.74 -1.73
CA GLU A 188 -4.70 -16.60 -1.68
C GLU A 188 -5.18 -15.27 -2.27
N LEU A 189 -4.47 -14.16 -1.98
CA LEU A 189 -4.77 -12.86 -2.59
C LEU A 189 -4.62 -12.91 -4.12
N LYS A 190 -3.59 -13.60 -4.62
CA LYS A 190 -3.37 -13.84 -6.05
C LYS A 190 -4.55 -14.59 -6.69
N ARG A 191 -5.01 -15.67 -6.07
CA ARG A 191 -6.20 -16.43 -6.53
C ARG A 191 -7.42 -15.52 -6.65
N LEU A 192 -7.67 -14.66 -5.68
CA LEU A 192 -8.78 -13.70 -5.71
C LEU A 192 -8.61 -12.64 -6.81
N VAL A 193 -7.39 -12.16 -7.04
CA VAL A 193 -7.06 -11.22 -8.13
C VAL A 193 -7.26 -11.86 -9.50
N GLU A 194 -6.83 -13.11 -9.68
CA GLU A 194 -7.03 -13.86 -10.93
C GLU A 194 -8.51 -14.10 -11.21
N MET A 195 -9.28 -14.51 -10.19
CA MET A 195 -10.74 -14.61 -10.29
C MET A 195 -11.39 -13.28 -10.67
N TRP A 196 -10.92 -12.17 -10.10
CA TRP A 196 -11.41 -10.84 -10.42
C TRP A 196 -11.07 -10.42 -11.85
N ASN A 197 -9.88 -10.73 -12.35
CA ASN A 197 -9.45 -10.39 -13.72
C ASN A 197 -10.15 -11.27 -14.79
N ALA A 198 -10.52 -12.51 -14.45
CA ALA A 198 -11.21 -13.42 -15.38
C ALA A 198 -12.69 -13.06 -15.60
N ARG A 199 -13.30 -12.25 -14.71
CA ARG A 199 -14.70 -11.86 -14.84
C ARG A 199 -14.91 -10.87 -15.99
N ARG A 200 -16.13 -10.82 -16.54
CA ARG A 200 -16.51 -9.75 -17.47
C ARG A 200 -16.53 -8.40 -16.74
N PRO A 201 -15.92 -7.32 -17.27
CA PRO A 201 -16.00 -5.99 -16.67
C PRO A 201 -17.46 -5.56 -16.45
N ARG A 202 -17.76 -5.08 -15.24
CA ARG A 202 -19.11 -4.64 -14.84
C ARG A 202 -19.18 -3.15 -14.47
N ALA A 203 -18.15 -2.37 -14.78
CA ALA A 203 -18.18 -0.94 -14.49
C ALA A 203 -19.35 -0.28 -15.24
N VAL A 204 -20.18 0.46 -14.52
CA VAL A 204 -21.32 1.20 -15.08
C VAL A 204 -20.84 2.34 -16.00
N THR A 205 -19.66 2.89 -15.73
CA THR A 205 -19.05 3.98 -16.51
C THR A 205 -18.39 3.44 -17.79
N PRO A 206 -18.74 3.92 -18.99
CA PRO A 206 -18.22 3.42 -20.27
C PRO A 206 -16.69 3.41 -20.39
N GLU A 207 -16.04 4.48 -19.94
CA GLU A 207 -14.57 4.66 -19.97
C GLU A 207 -13.82 3.65 -19.09
N CYS A 208 -14.52 3.01 -18.15
CA CYS A 208 -13.95 2.04 -17.22
C CYS A 208 -14.11 0.60 -17.72
N LYS A 209 -14.80 0.36 -18.84
CA LYS A 209 -15.04 -0.99 -19.39
C LYS A 209 -13.78 -1.65 -19.96
N SER A 210 -12.77 -0.85 -20.29
CA SER A 210 -11.45 -1.29 -20.80
C SER A 210 -10.41 -1.51 -19.71
N ILE A 211 -10.73 -1.27 -18.43
CA ILE A 211 -9.81 -1.50 -17.31
C ILE A 211 -9.65 -3.02 -17.14
N ARG A 212 -8.61 -3.54 -17.77
CA ARG A 212 -8.06 -4.89 -17.64
C ARG A 212 -6.55 -4.80 -17.43
#